data_AF-A0A964NEZ5-F1
#
_entry.id   AF-A0A964NEZ5-F1
#
_cell.length_a   1.000
_cell.length_b   1.000
_cell.length_c   1.000
_cell.angle_alpha   90.00
_cell.angle_beta   90.00
_cell.angle_gamma   90.00
#
_symmetry.space_group_name_H-M   'P 1'
#
loop_
_entity.id
_entity.type
_entity.pdbx_description
1 polymer ?
#
loop_
_entity_poly.entity_id
_entity_poly.type
_entity_poly.pdbx_seq_one_letter_code
_entity_poly.pdbx_strand_id
1 'polypeptide(L)' 'MIAACQWGFALALLPTVFGKEKPEVSTALVTAALAAVVAATFATIPLLWAALATASTSVIWFVITAQSWRRRRQAA' A
#
# COMPACT_ATOMS: atom_id res chain seq x y z
N MET A 1 -2.57 -9.46 -17.33
CA MET A 1 -1.31 -8.71 -17.22
C MET A 1 -1.31 -7.75 -16.02
N ILE A 2 -2.25 -6.80 -15.93
CA ILE A 2 -2.30 -5.79 -14.85
C ILE A 2 -2.32 -6.41 -13.44
N ALA A 3 -3.15 -7.45 -13.21
CA ALA A 3 -3.23 -8.10 -11.91
C ALA A 3 -1.90 -8.76 -11.48
N ALA A 4 -1.16 -9.37 -12.40
CA ALA A 4 0.13 -10.01 -12.10
C ALA A 4 1.17 -8.98 -11.63
N CYS A 5 1.21 -7.80 -12.27
CA CYS A 5 2.06 -6.70 -11.84
C CYS A 5 1.68 -6.19 -10.44
N GLN A 6 0.37 -6.05 -10.15
CA GLN A 6 -0.12 -5.62 -8.84
C GLN A 6 0.25 -6.62 -7.73
N TRP A 7 0.10 -7.92 -7.99
CA TRP A 7 0.52 -8.96 -7.06
C TRP A 7 2.05 -8.97 -6.84
N GLY A 8 2.84 -8.81 -7.91
CA GLY A 8 4.29 -8.67 -7.80
C GLY A 8 4.70 -7.46 -6.95
N PHE A 9 4.02 -6.33 -7.13
CA PHE A 9 4.26 -5.12 -6.34
C PHE A 9 3.85 -5.30 -4.87
N ALA A 10 2.71 -5.93 -4.59
CA ALA A 10 2.28 -6.26 -3.23
C ALA A 10 3.32 -7.14 -2.51
N LEU A 11 3.88 -8.13 -3.20
CA LEU A 11 4.94 -8.98 -2.66
C LEU A 11 6.25 -8.20 -2.46
N ALA A 12 6.60 -7.31 -3.37
CA ALA A 12 7.78 -6.45 -3.25
C ALA A 12 7.69 -5.46 -2.07
N LEU A 13 6.48 -5.16 -1.58
CA LEU A 13 6.28 -4.33 -0.38
C LEU A 13 6.50 -5.09 0.93
N LEU A 14 6.43 -6.42 0.95
CA LEU A 14 6.69 -7.22 2.17
C LEU A 14 8.03 -6.86 2.85
N PRO A 15 9.19 -6.80 2.15
CA PRO A 15 10.44 -6.40 2.78
C PRO A 15 10.39 -4.97 3.35
N THR A 16 9.62 -4.05 2.77
CA THR A 16 9.41 -2.69 3.31
C THR A 16 8.56 -2.71 4.59
N VAL A 17 7.57 -3.59 4.68
CA VAL A 17 6.75 -3.77 5.89
C VAL A 17 7.61 -4.28 7.06
N PHE A 18 8.44 -5.30 6.79
CA PHE A 18 9.29 -5.94 7.79
C PHE A 18 10.64 -5.23 8.01
N GLY A 19 11.01 -4.33 7.11
CA GLY A 19 12.27 -3.60 7.11
C GLY A 19 12.40 -2.59 8.26
N LYS A 20 13.65 -2.27 8.58
CA LYS A 20 13.99 -1.21 9.53
C LYS A 20 13.82 0.18 8.93
N GLU A 21 14.09 0.38 7.65
CA GLU A 21 13.83 1.65 6.99
C GLU A 21 12.36 1.73 6.57
N LYS A 22 11.68 2.77 7.04
CA LYS A 22 10.29 3.05 6.69
C LYS A 22 10.22 4.42 6.02
N PRO A 23 9.41 4.57 4.96
CA PRO A 23 9.21 5.87 4.34
C PRO A 23 8.63 6.88 5.34
N GLU A 24 8.78 8.16 5.00
CA GLU A 24 8.10 9.23 5.71
C GLU A 24 6.59 9.00 5.78
N VAL A 25 5.97 9.41 6.89
CA VAL A 25 4.53 9.22 7.12
C VAL A 25 3.68 9.90 6.04
N SER A 26 4.07 11.11 5.62
CA SER A 26 3.42 11.86 4.53
C SER A 26 3.43 11.07 3.23
N THR A 27 4.60 10.55 2.83
CA THR A 27 4.76 9.74 1.62
C THR A 27 3.93 8.47 1.72
N ALA A 28 4.03 7.72 2.82
CA ALA A 28 3.29 6.48 3.01
C ALA A 28 1.77 6.69 2.98
N LEU A 29 1.28 7.78 3.59
CA LEU A 29 -0.14 8.12 3.62
C LEU A 29 -0.66 8.48 2.22
N VAL A 30 0.08 9.29 1.47
CA VAL A 30 -0.28 9.66 0.09
C VAL A 30 -0.33 8.42 -0.80
N THR A 31 0.65 7.51 -0.68
CA THR A 31 0.65 6.25 -1.44
C THR A 31 -0.52 5.35 -1.06
N ALA A 32 -0.86 5.24 0.24
CA ALA A 32 -2.02 4.47 0.70
C ALA A 32 -3.33 5.01 0.12
N ALA A 33 -3.50 6.33 0.13
CA ALA A 33 -4.68 7.02 -0.39
C ALA A 33 -4.82 6.85 -1.91
N LEU A 34 -3.74 7.04 -2.67
CA LEU A 34 -3.74 6.84 -4.11
C LEU A 34 -4.06 5.38 -4.46
N ALA A 35 -3.47 4.41 -3.76
CA ALA A 35 -3.79 3.00 -3.96
C ALA A 35 -5.27 2.69 -3.67
N ALA A 36 -5.89 3.33 -2.68
CA ALA A 36 -7.31 3.17 -2.39
C ALA A 36 -8.19 3.71 -3.54
N VAL A 37 -7.84 4.88 -4.10
CA VAL A 37 -8.55 5.46 -5.26
C VAL A 37 -8.44 4.55 -6.49
N VAL A 38 -7.25 3.99 -6.74
CA VAL A 38 -7.04 3.05 -7.85
C VAL A 38 -7.83 1.75 -7.62
N ALA A 39 -7.87 1.23 -6.39
CA ALA A 39 -8.68 0.06 -6.06
C ALA A 39 -10.17 0.32 -6.29
N ALA A 40 -10.68 1.49 -5.89
CA ALA A 40 -12.07 1.90 -6.14
C ALA A 40 -12.35 2.04 -7.64
N THR A 41 -11.42 2.60 -8.41
CA THR A 41 -11.52 2.71 -9.87
C THR A 41 -11.53 1.33 -10.55
N PHE A 42 -10.71 0.39 -10.07
CA PHE A 42 -10.73 -0.98 -10.61
C PHE A 42 -12.00 -1.76 -10.21
N ALA A 43 -12.66 -1.37 -9.12
CA ALA A 43 -13.95 -1.95 -8.73
C ALA A 43 -15.11 -1.47 -9.61
N THR A 44 -15.01 -0.29 -10.24
CA THR A 44 -16.05 0.21 -11.17
C THR A 44 -15.96 -0.36 -12.59
N ILE A 45 -14.86 -1.07 -12.90
CA ILE A 45 -14.59 -1.73 -14.18
C ILE A 45 -14.66 -3.27 -13.95
N PRO A 46 -14.92 -4.13 -14.95
CA PRO A 46 -14.89 -5.60 -14.79
C PRO A 46 -13.47 -6.18 -14.56
N LEU A 47 -12.64 -5.50 -13.76
CA LEU A 47 -11.26 -5.84 -13.42
C LEU A 47 -11.12 -6.23 -11.95
N LEU A 48 -12.06 -7.03 -11.43
CA LEU A 48 -12.16 -7.42 -10.01
C LEU A 48 -10.85 -7.99 -9.45
N TRP A 49 -10.11 -8.79 -10.22
CA TRP A 49 -8.82 -9.33 -9.80
C TRP A 49 -7.75 -8.26 -9.57
N ALA A 50 -7.73 -7.21 -10.39
CA ALA A 50 -6.85 -6.07 -10.20
C ALA A 50 -7.33 -5.20 -9.03
N ALA A 51 -8.65 -5.03 -8.87
CA ALA A 51 -9.23 -4.32 -7.74
C ALA A 51 -8.84 -4.94 -6.40
N LEU A 52 -8.93 -6.27 -6.28
CA LEU A 52 -8.53 -7.01 -5.06
C LEU A 52 -7.04 -6.89 -4.78
N ALA A 53 -6.18 -7.01 -5.80
CA ALA A 53 -4.73 -6.88 -5.65
C ALA A 53 -4.30 -5.45 -5.26
N THR A 54 -4.95 -4.44 -5.81
CA THR A 54 -4.68 -3.04 -5.45
C THR A 54 -5.28 -2.69 -4.08
N ALA A 55 -6.43 -3.26 -3.72
CA ALA A 55 -7.00 -3.11 -2.38
C ALA A 55 -6.08 -3.69 -1.30
N SER A 56 -5.54 -4.90 -1.50
CA SER A 56 -4.56 -5.48 -0.56
C SER A 56 -3.28 -4.64 -0.48
N THR A 57 -2.80 -4.12 -1.60
CA THR A 57 -1.67 -3.16 -1.65
C THR A 57 -1.96 -1.89 -0.85
N SER A 58 -3.17 -1.32 -0.96
CA SER A 58 -3.59 -0.15 -0.19
C SER A 58 -3.58 -0.44 1.32
N VAL A 59 -4.11 -1.59 1.73
CA VAL A 59 -4.07 -2.03 3.13
C VAL A 59 -2.64 -2.15 3.66
N ILE A 60 -1.72 -2.72 2.87
CA ILE A 60 -0.30 -2.81 3.23
C ILE A 60 0.30 -1.41 3.46
N TRP A 61 0.01 -0.45 2.57
CA TRP A 61 0.49 0.93 2.73
C TRP A 61 -0.11 1.64 3.94
N PHE A 62 -1.37 1.38 4.29
CA PHE A 62 -1.96 1.87 5.54
C PHE A 62 -1.24 1.31 6.76
N VAL A 63 -0.87 0.02 6.74
CA VAL A 63 -0.07 -0.60 7.81
C VAL A 63 1.31 0.06 7.91
N ILE A 64 2.00 0.29 6.78
CA ILE A 64 3.31 0.98 6.75
C ILE A 64 3.17 2.39 7.32
N THR A 65 2.12 3.12 6.94
CA THR A 65 1.83 4.47 7.43
C THR A 65 1.66 4.47 8.95
N ALA A 66 0.85 3.55 9.48
CA ALA A 66 0.64 3.40 10.93
C ALA A 66 1.94 3.04 11.66
N GLN A 67 2.77 2.16 11.07
CA GLN A 67 4.07 1.78 11.64
C GLN A 67 5.07 2.95 11.62
N SER A 68 5.13 3.73 10.53
CA SER A 68 5.97 4.92 10.42
C SER A 68 5.54 5.99 11.43
N TRP A 69 4.22 6.18 11.61
CA TRP A 69 3.71 7.13 12.59
C TRP A 69 4.05 6.74 14.03
N ARG A 70 3.88 5.46 14.39
CA ARG A 70 4.28 4.95 15.72
C ARG A 70 5.76 5.16 15.99
N ARG A 71 6.63 4.92 15.01
CA ARG A 71 8.08 5.15 15.15
C ARG A 71 8.43 6.63 15.33
N ARG A 72 7.82 7.53 14.54
CA ARG A 72 8.04 8.97 14.71
C ARG A 72 7.63 9.45 16.11
N ARG A 73 6.52 8.94 16.65
CA ARG A 73 6.09 9.23 18.04
C ARG A 73 7.03 8.70 19.12
N GLN A 74 7.84 7.68 18.85
CA GLN A 74 8.82 7.15 19.80
C GLN A 74 10.17 7.90 19.73
N ALA A 75 10.42 8.62 18.63
CA ALA A 75 11.65 9.37 18.40
C ALA A 75 11.52 10.87 18.73
N ALA A 76 10.32 11.33 19.10
CA ALA A 76 10.00 12.69 19.54
C ALA A 76 9.73 12.69 21.04
#